data_AF-A0A6I0EQC6-F1
#
_entry.id   AF-A0A6I0EQC6-F1
#
_cell.length_a   1.000
_cell.length_b   1.000
_cell.length_c   1.000
_cell.angle_alpha   90.00
_cell.angle_beta   90.00
_cell.angle_gamma   90.00
#
_symmetry.space_group_name_H-M   'P 1'
#
loop_
_entity.id
_entity.type
_entity.pdbx_description
1 polymer ?
#
loop_
_entity_poly.entity_id
_entity_poly.type
_entity_poly.pdbx_seq_one_letter_code
_entity_poly.pdbx_strand_id
1 'polypeptide(L)'
;MAELKTRLIVGMEIHVQVRTASKLFCACPVVYDAPPNSAVCPVCLGHPGTLPVMNRRAVEQAALVGLALNCTIAHFTKWDRKSYFYPDLPKNYQISQYDLPIARDGWFEFPDPNGAGSGASRDGASPSGLSRVRIRRAHLEEDAGKNLHDRGDGSLIDLNRAGTPLIEIVTEPDLHTPGACYAFAVELQRLMRHLGVSDGVMQRGQMRFEPNVNVAIECDGCEIRTPIAEIKNLNSFKAIRNAVEYEYGRQVAQWRGDPEYVIGRRPNENRGWNDARGLTEYQRPKEAAHDYRYFPDPDLAPATFDDAKLAAIRARLPELPAARVRRLAERFGLSAADAETIVDDRATADLFDESIRAGAPADVLARQVVNVWASLANEHGTTVAGLG
;
A
#
# COMPACT_ATOMS: atom_id res chain seq x y z
N MET A 1 33.67 -23.04 7.28
CA MET A 1 32.22 -23.18 7.47
C MET A 1 31.60 -23.13 6.09
N ALA A 2 30.72 -24.08 5.73
CA ALA A 2 30.05 -24.05 4.44
C ALA A 2 29.33 -22.71 4.25
N GLU A 3 29.32 -22.20 3.01
CA GLU A 3 28.67 -20.94 2.68
C GLU A 3 27.16 -21.07 2.92
N LEU A 4 26.65 -20.34 3.90
CA LEU A 4 25.24 -20.36 4.26
C LEU A 4 24.44 -19.71 3.14
N LYS A 5 23.66 -20.50 2.40
CA LYS A 5 22.75 -19.96 1.39
C LYS A 5 21.49 -19.44 2.07
N THR A 6 21.19 -18.16 1.85
CA THR A 6 20.05 -17.49 2.44
C THR A 6 19.25 -16.75 1.38
N ARG A 7 17.93 -16.72 1.53
CA ARG A 7 17.00 -16.03 0.64
C ARG A 7 16.02 -15.20 1.44
N LEU A 8 15.98 -13.91 1.15
CA LEU A 8 15.02 -12.98 1.74
C LEU A 8 13.62 -13.24 1.16
N ILE A 9 12.61 -13.25 2.03
CA ILE A 9 11.20 -13.46 1.69
C ILE A 9 10.41 -12.34 2.37
N VAL A 10 9.78 -11.47 1.57
CA VAL A 10 9.02 -10.33 2.08
C VAL A 10 7.62 -10.33 1.47
N GLY A 11 6.61 -10.32 2.35
CA GLY A 11 5.25 -9.89 2.02
C GLY A 11 5.03 -8.46 2.50
N MET A 12 4.08 -7.74 1.92
CA MET A 12 3.78 -6.37 2.29
C MET A 12 2.29 -6.23 2.62
N GLU A 13 2.01 -5.61 3.77
CA GLU A 13 0.68 -5.09 4.11
C GLU A 13 0.71 -3.57 3.88
N ILE A 14 -0.18 -3.07 3.02
CA ILE A 14 -0.22 -1.66 2.61
C ILE A 14 -1.59 -1.10 2.93
N HIS A 15 -1.63 -0.04 3.73
CA HIS A 15 -2.86 0.70 4.00
C HIS A 15 -2.87 1.98 3.17
N VAL A 16 -3.87 2.14 2.31
CA VAL A 16 -4.06 3.33 1.46
C VAL A 16 -5.29 4.09 1.93
N GLN A 17 -5.10 5.30 2.43
CA GLN A 17 -6.20 6.20 2.77
C GLN A 17 -6.91 6.67 1.51
N VAL A 18 -8.21 6.40 1.43
CA VAL A 18 -9.01 6.71 0.25
C VAL A 18 -9.46 8.17 0.29
N ARG A 19 -9.17 8.90 -0.78
CA ARG A 19 -9.58 10.28 -1.01
C ARG A 19 -11.08 10.36 -1.28
N THR A 20 -11.81 10.57 -0.20
CA THR A 20 -13.27 10.73 -0.15
C THR A 20 -13.63 11.98 0.64
N ALA A 21 -14.80 12.56 0.37
CA ALA A 21 -15.26 13.74 1.10
C ALA A 21 -15.69 13.39 2.53
N SER A 22 -16.30 12.22 2.74
CA SER A 22 -16.80 11.75 4.02
C SER A 22 -16.14 10.44 4.46
N LYS A 23 -16.18 10.15 5.76
CA LYS A 23 -15.71 8.90 6.37
C LYS A 23 -16.39 7.65 5.78
N LEU A 24 -15.88 6.47 6.13
CA LEU A 24 -16.32 5.19 5.56
C LEU A 24 -17.73 4.81 6.03
N PHE A 25 -18.06 5.11 7.28
CA PHE A 25 -19.32 4.68 7.91
C PHE A 25 -20.16 5.83 8.47
N CYS A 26 -19.78 7.09 8.25
CA CYS A 26 -20.55 8.26 8.64
C CYS A 26 -20.30 9.46 7.72
N ALA A 27 -21.11 10.51 7.87
CA ALA A 27 -21.04 11.70 7.02
C ALA A 27 -19.98 12.73 7.42
N CYS A 28 -19.22 12.50 8.50
CA CYS A 28 -18.15 13.42 8.91
C CYS A 28 -17.11 13.56 7.80
N PRO A 29 -16.53 14.77 7.63
CA PRO A 29 -15.53 15.00 6.62
C PRO A 29 -14.24 14.23 6.93
N VAL A 30 -13.53 13.82 5.87
CA VAL A 30 -12.12 13.40 5.99
C VAL A 30 -11.27 14.67 5.96
N VAL A 31 -10.56 14.95 7.05
CA VAL A 31 -9.79 16.19 7.24
C VAL A 31 -8.33 15.91 7.55
N TYR A 32 -7.47 16.87 7.25
CA TYR A 32 -6.07 16.91 7.63
C TYR A 32 -5.82 18.18 8.44
N ASP A 33 -4.94 18.11 9.44
CA ASP A 33 -4.50 19.27 10.24
C ASP A 33 -5.66 20.08 10.87
N ALA A 34 -6.76 19.41 11.20
CA ALA A 34 -7.91 20.02 11.88
C ALA A 34 -7.71 20.08 13.40
N PRO A 35 -8.40 20.98 14.12
CA PRO A 35 -8.42 20.97 15.58
C PRO A 35 -8.84 19.59 16.13
N PRO A 36 -8.24 19.09 17.23
CA PRO A 36 -8.55 17.77 17.76
C PRO A 36 -10.05 17.55 18.00
N ASN A 37 -10.57 16.39 17.61
CA ASN A 37 -11.97 16.00 17.78
C ASN A 37 -13.00 16.99 17.20
N SER A 38 -12.67 17.67 16.09
CA SER A 38 -13.58 18.62 15.41
C SER A 38 -14.36 18.00 14.22
N ALA A 39 -13.85 16.92 13.62
CA ALA A 39 -14.46 16.19 12.52
C ALA A 39 -15.05 14.85 12.99
N VAL A 40 -15.90 14.91 14.01
CA VAL A 40 -16.44 13.72 14.70
C VAL A 40 -17.96 13.78 14.81
N CYS A 41 -18.58 12.62 15.00
CA CYS A 41 -20.00 12.46 15.29
C CYS A 41 -20.22 11.22 16.16
N PRO A 42 -21.42 11.00 16.72
CA PRO A 42 -21.71 9.84 17.55
C PRO A 42 -21.30 8.48 16.94
N VAL A 43 -21.42 8.31 15.63
CA VAL A 43 -21.03 7.05 14.93
C VAL A 43 -19.53 6.80 15.03
N CYS A 44 -18.70 7.76 14.60
CA CYS A 44 -17.24 7.57 14.63
C CYS A 44 -16.64 7.72 16.03
N LEU A 45 -17.40 8.24 17.00
CA LEU A 45 -17.06 8.23 18.43
C LEU A 45 -17.52 6.93 19.14
N GLY A 46 -18.19 6.02 18.44
CA GLY A 46 -18.66 4.75 19.03
C GLY A 46 -19.72 4.93 20.12
N HIS A 47 -20.57 5.96 20.03
CA HIS A 47 -21.63 6.18 21.01
C HIS A 47 -22.68 5.06 20.97
N PRO A 48 -23.28 4.70 22.12
CA PRO A 48 -24.35 3.72 22.19
C PRO A 48 -25.55 4.07 21.28
N GLY A 49 -26.09 3.06 20.58
CA GLY A 49 -27.28 3.20 19.74
C GLY A 49 -27.03 3.81 18.35
N THR A 50 -25.77 4.02 17.97
CA THR A 50 -25.40 4.53 16.63
C THR A 50 -25.13 3.39 15.65
N LEU A 51 -25.39 3.62 14.35
CA LEU A 51 -25.25 2.62 13.30
C LEU A 51 -24.34 3.11 12.16
N PRO A 52 -23.49 2.24 11.59
CA PRO A 52 -22.65 2.57 10.43
C PRO A 52 -23.46 2.65 9.14
N VAL A 53 -23.11 3.61 8.27
CA VAL A 53 -23.65 3.71 6.90
C VAL A 53 -22.52 3.78 5.88
N MET A 54 -22.41 2.73 5.06
CA MET A 54 -21.31 2.53 4.12
C MET A 54 -21.19 3.62 3.04
N ASN A 55 -19.97 4.12 2.85
CA ASN A 55 -19.62 5.09 1.83
C ASN A 55 -19.51 4.42 0.44
N ARG A 56 -20.46 4.72 -0.44
CA ARG A 56 -20.50 4.19 -1.82
C ARG A 56 -19.24 4.48 -2.62
N ARG A 57 -18.68 5.70 -2.48
CA ARG A 57 -17.50 6.13 -3.25
C ARG A 57 -16.26 5.33 -2.84
N ALA A 58 -16.09 5.06 -1.55
CA ALA A 58 -15.00 4.24 -1.04
C ALA A 58 -15.06 2.81 -1.63
N VAL A 59 -16.24 2.19 -1.63
CA VAL A 59 -16.48 0.84 -2.21
C VAL A 59 -16.12 0.79 -3.69
N GLU A 60 -16.56 1.79 -4.45
CA GLU A 60 -16.23 1.89 -5.87
C GLU A 60 -14.73 2.11 -6.14
N GLN A 61 -14.05 2.90 -5.30
CA GLN A 61 -12.61 3.13 -5.41
C GLN A 61 -11.81 1.88 -5.03
N ALA A 62 -12.23 1.10 -4.04
CA ALA A 62 -11.61 -0.17 -3.70
C ALA A 62 -11.71 -1.19 -4.85
N ALA A 63 -12.89 -1.29 -5.50
CA ALA A 63 -13.04 -2.11 -6.69
C ALA A 63 -12.18 -1.61 -7.86
N LEU A 64 -12.08 -0.29 -8.07
CA LEU A 64 -11.20 0.31 -9.08
C LEU A 64 -9.73 -0.04 -8.84
N VAL A 65 -9.26 0.05 -7.58
CA VAL A 65 -7.91 -0.35 -7.18
C VAL A 65 -7.69 -1.84 -7.43
N GLY A 66 -8.64 -2.70 -7.06
CA GLY A 66 -8.57 -4.12 -7.36
C GLY A 66 -8.41 -4.40 -8.85
N LEU A 67 -9.16 -3.72 -9.71
CA LEU A 67 -9.05 -3.85 -11.18
C LEU A 67 -7.68 -3.39 -11.68
N ALA A 68 -7.16 -2.29 -11.15
CA ALA A 68 -5.84 -1.76 -11.49
C ALA A 68 -4.69 -2.69 -11.08
N LEU A 69 -4.90 -3.47 -10.01
CA LEU A 69 -4.01 -4.51 -9.49
C LEU A 69 -4.29 -5.89 -10.10
N ASN A 70 -5.00 -5.94 -11.23
CA ASN A 70 -5.36 -7.16 -11.96
C ASN A 70 -6.05 -8.22 -11.10
N CYS A 71 -6.75 -7.81 -10.03
CA CYS A 71 -7.47 -8.72 -9.15
C CYS A 71 -8.82 -9.15 -9.76
N THR A 72 -9.31 -10.29 -9.31
CA THR A 72 -10.71 -10.66 -9.45
C THR A 72 -11.54 -9.89 -8.43
N ILE A 73 -12.55 -9.14 -8.90
CA ILE A 73 -13.48 -8.40 -8.03
C ILE A 73 -14.63 -9.33 -7.61
N ALA A 74 -14.96 -9.31 -6.33
CA ALA A 74 -16.06 -10.11 -5.80
C ALA A 74 -17.43 -9.55 -6.24
N HIS A 75 -18.34 -10.41 -6.67
CA HIS A 75 -19.76 -10.05 -6.88
C HIS A 75 -20.51 -9.83 -5.57
N PHE A 76 -20.01 -10.43 -4.49
CA PHE A 76 -20.57 -10.36 -3.15
C PHE A 76 -19.43 -10.25 -2.14
N THR A 77 -19.54 -9.27 -1.26
CA THR A 77 -18.57 -9.04 -0.18
C THR A 77 -19.31 -8.57 1.07
N LYS A 78 -18.74 -8.80 2.24
CA LYS A 78 -19.36 -8.44 3.52
C LYS A 78 -18.37 -7.69 4.41
N TRP A 79 -18.90 -7.18 5.52
CA TRP A 79 -18.16 -6.46 6.54
C TRP A 79 -18.01 -7.36 7.76
N ASP A 80 -16.89 -7.28 8.44
CA ASP A 80 -16.55 -8.07 9.61
C ASP A 80 -15.99 -7.16 10.71
N ARG A 81 -16.26 -7.51 11.96
CA ARG A 81 -15.70 -6.82 13.13
C ARG A 81 -14.39 -7.48 13.54
N LYS A 82 -13.28 -6.74 13.44
CA LYS A 82 -11.97 -7.10 14.00
C LYS A 82 -11.87 -6.52 15.41
N SER A 83 -12.02 -7.34 16.44
CA SER A 83 -12.20 -6.88 17.82
C SER A 83 -10.90 -6.79 18.61
N TYR A 84 -10.51 -5.59 19.05
CA TYR A 84 -9.38 -5.36 19.94
C TYR A 84 -9.57 -4.07 20.75
N PHE A 85 -8.96 -4.01 21.93
CA PHE A 85 -9.07 -2.85 22.83
C PHE A 85 -7.87 -1.94 22.63
N TYR A 86 -8.11 -0.72 22.17
CA TYR A 86 -7.08 0.32 22.10
C TYR A 86 -7.72 1.71 22.17
N PRO A 87 -7.10 2.72 22.82
CA PRO A 87 -7.77 4.00 23.08
C PRO A 87 -8.20 4.80 21.84
N ASP A 88 -7.52 4.59 20.70
CA ASP A 88 -7.86 5.26 19.44
C ASP A 88 -8.96 4.55 18.63
N LEU A 89 -9.47 3.41 19.13
CA LEU A 89 -10.51 2.62 18.49
C LEU A 89 -11.80 2.66 19.33
N PRO A 90 -12.66 3.68 19.14
CA PRO A 90 -13.75 3.99 20.05
C PRO A 90 -14.80 2.88 20.21
N LYS A 91 -14.93 2.00 19.21
CA LYS A 91 -15.89 0.88 19.22
C LYS A 91 -15.34 -0.39 19.85
N ASN A 92 -14.03 -0.46 20.13
CA ASN A 92 -13.28 -1.69 20.47
C ASN A 92 -13.39 -2.81 19.42
N TYR A 93 -13.78 -2.45 18.21
CA TYR A 93 -13.64 -3.23 17.01
C TYR A 93 -13.48 -2.29 15.80
N GLN A 94 -12.69 -2.74 14.84
CA GLN A 94 -12.53 -2.10 13.53
C GLN A 94 -13.46 -2.82 12.56
N ILE A 95 -14.29 -2.07 11.85
CA ILE A 95 -15.07 -2.64 10.73
C ILE A 95 -14.12 -2.77 9.53
N SER A 96 -13.90 -4.01 9.11
CA SER A 96 -13.00 -4.40 8.01
C SER A 96 -13.70 -5.50 7.19
N GLN A 97 -12.94 -6.31 6.44
CA GLN A 97 -13.45 -7.48 5.73
C GLN A 97 -12.52 -8.66 5.99
N TYR A 98 -13.07 -9.84 6.28
CA TYR A 98 -12.24 -11.01 6.58
C TYR A 98 -12.15 -11.98 5.41
N ASP A 99 -13.01 -12.98 5.33
CA ASP A 99 -12.98 -14.09 4.38
C ASP A 99 -13.47 -13.72 2.96
N LEU A 100 -14.28 -12.67 2.82
CA LEU A 100 -14.85 -12.24 1.54
C LEU A 100 -14.42 -10.80 1.18
N PRO A 101 -13.13 -10.55 0.84
CA PRO A 101 -12.65 -9.22 0.47
C PRO A 101 -13.21 -8.75 -0.88
N ILE A 102 -13.18 -7.43 -1.12
CA ILE A 102 -13.61 -6.82 -2.40
C ILE A 102 -12.81 -7.34 -3.60
N ALA A 103 -11.50 -7.53 -3.45
CA ALA A 103 -10.61 -7.95 -4.53
C ALA A 103 -9.62 -9.02 -4.05
N ARG A 104 -9.33 -10.00 -4.90
CA ARG A 104 -8.39 -11.10 -4.61
C ARG A 104 -7.67 -11.60 -5.84
N ASP A 105 -6.61 -12.38 -5.62
CA ASP A 105 -5.92 -13.17 -6.65
C ASP A 105 -5.44 -12.32 -7.84
N GLY A 106 -4.80 -11.19 -7.55
CA GLY A 106 -4.26 -10.26 -8.55
C GLY A 106 -2.74 -10.29 -8.66
N TRP A 107 -2.20 -9.32 -9.39
CA TRP A 107 -0.77 -9.13 -9.54
C TRP A 107 -0.46 -7.70 -9.96
N PHE A 108 0.74 -7.25 -9.61
CA PHE A 108 1.25 -5.93 -9.93
C PHE A 108 2.66 -6.02 -10.48
N GLU A 109 2.90 -5.32 -11.59
CA GLU A 109 4.21 -5.19 -12.22
C GLU A 109 4.85 -3.87 -11.84
N PHE A 110 6.16 -3.89 -11.60
CA PHE A 110 6.93 -2.71 -11.27
C PHE A 110 8.36 -2.79 -11.87
N PRO A 111 9.00 -1.64 -12.15
CA PRO A 111 10.39 -1.61 -12.61
C PRO A 111 11.36 -2.23 -11.60
N ASP A 112 12.19 -3.15 -12.05
CA ASP A 112 13.29 -3.76 -11.31
C ASP A 112 14.47 -4.00 -12.26
N PRO A 113 15.23 -2.95 -12.61
CA PRO A 113 16.27 -3.00 -13.64
C PRO A 113 17.40 -3.99 -13.34
N ASN A 114 17.56 -4.40 -12.07
CA ASN A 114 18.56 -5.38 -11.67
C ASN A 114 18.02 -6.83 -11.68
N GLY A 115 16.74 -7.05 -12.00
CA GLY A 115 16.09 -8.36 -12.08
C GLY A 115 16.23 -9.19 -10.80
N ALA A 116 16.38 -8.53 -9.65
CA ALA A 116 17.07 -9.13 -8.52
C ALA A 116 16.14 -9.82 -7.52
N GLY A 117 14.80 -9.69 -7.60
CA GLY A 117 14.01 -10.34 -6.56
C GLY A 117 12.50 -10.20 -6.59
N SER A 118 11.85 -10.67 -7.65
CA SER A 118 10.45 -11.12 -7.52
C SER A 118 10.23 -12.55 -8.01
N GLY A 119 9.55 -13.36 -7.20
CA GLY A 119 9.36 -14.81 -7.45
C GLY A 119 8.18 -15.17 -8.37
N ALA A 120 7.41 -14.20 -8.87
CA ALA A 120 6.12 -14.46 -9.53
C ALA A 120 6.17 -14.76 -11.04
N SER A 121 7.35 -15.00 -11.62
CA SER A 121 7.49 -15.46 -13.01
C SER A 121 7.12 -16.95 -13.12
N ARG A 122 5.82 -17.28 -13.14
CA ARG A 122 5.35 -18.64 -13.46
C ARG A 122 5.58 -19.04 -14.92
N ASP A 123 5.64 -18.06 -15.81
CA ASP A 123 5.91 -18.21 -17.23
C ASP A 123 7.22 -17.48 -17.51
N GLY A 124 8.27 -18.23 -17.89
CA GLY A 124 9.65 -17.75 -17.91
C GLY A 124 9.88 -16.36 -18.49
N ALA A 125 10.84 -15.66 -17.87
CA ALA A 125 11.36 -14.34 -18.24
C ALA A 125 10.32 -13.22 -18.29
N SER A 126 10.15 -12.55 -17.15
CA SER A 126 9.69 -11.15 -17.18
C SER A 126 10.60 -10.36 -18.14
N PRO A 127 10.06 -9.44 -18.98
CA PRO A 127 10.88 -8.58 -19.83
C PRO A 127 12.02 -7.97 -19.02
N SER A 128 13.23 -7.89 -19.60
CA SER A 128 14.43 -7.40 -18.89
C SER A 128 14.12 -6.09 -18.15
N GLY A 129 14.19 -6.10 -16.83
CA GLY A 129 13.98 -4.91 -16.00
C GLY A 129 12.58 -4.72 -15.40
N LEU A 130 11.65 -5.66 -15.55
CA LEU A 130 10.37 -5.67 -14.82
C LEU A 130 10.30 -6.82 -13.81
N SER A 131 9.72 -6.57 -12.64
CA SER A 131 9.39 -7.56 -11.63
C SER A 131 7.87 -7.61 -11.42
N ARG A 132 7.36 -8.74 -10.92
CA ARG A 132 5.94 -8.95 -10.64
C ARG A 132 5.75 -9.47 -9.21
N VAL A 133 4.79 -8.91 -8.49
CA VAL A 133 4.36 -9.38 -7.18
C VAL A 133 2.88 -9.77 -7.25
N ARG A 134 2.52 -10.93 -6.69
CA ARG A 134 1.10 -11.31 -6.60
C ARG A 134 0.41 -10.53 -5.48
N ILE A 135 -0.81 -10.10 -5.76
CA ILE A 135 -1.69 -9.44 -4.79
C ILE A 135 -2.64 -10.50 -4.26
N ARG A 136 -2.49 -10.82 -2.97
CA ARG A 136 -3.35 -11.80 -2.30
C ARG A 136 -4.78 -11.27 -2.21
N ARG A 137 -4.92 -10.02 -1.77
CA ARG A 137 -6.21 -9.35 -1.56
C ARG A 137 -6.07 -7.83 -1.49
N ALA A 138 -7.17 -7.16 -1.79
CA ALA A 138 -7.40 -5.78 -1.38
C ALA A 138 -8.82 -5.64 -0.82
N HIS A 139 -8.95 -4.97 0.33
CA HIS A 139 -10.22 -4.85 1.04
C HIS A 139 -10.36 -3.50 1.73
N LEU A 140 -11.60 -3.13 2.06
CA LEU A 140 -11.88 -1.87 2.76
C LEU A 140 -11.91 -2.07 4.27
N GLU A 141 -11.44 -1.06 4.97
CA GLU A 141 -11.60 -0.93 6.42
C GLU A 141 -11.60 0.53 6.85
N GLU A 142 -12.00 0.78 8.10
CA GLU A 142 -11.89 2.11 8.69
C GLU A 142 -10.58 2.31 9.44
N ASP A 143 -10.01 3.51 9.39
CA ASP A 143 -8.83 3.86 10.18
C ASP A 143 -9.19 4.10 11.65
N ALA A 144 -8.19 3.91 12.51
CA ALA A 144 -8.25 4.29 13.91
C ALA A 144 -7.93 5.79 14.10
N GLY A 145 -8.14 6.29 15.31
CA GLY A 145 -7.73 7.63 15.73
C GLY A 145 -6.20 7.80 15.80
N LYS A 146 -5.77 8.83 16.50
CA LYS A 146 -4.36 9.13 16.75
C LYS A 146 -4.13 9.34 18.24
N ASN A 147 -3.12 8.66 18.78
CA ASN A 147 -2.60 8.92 20.12
C ASN A 147 -1.42 9.90 20.05
N LEU A 148 -1.42 10.87 20.96
CA LEU A 148 -0.34 11.82 21.17
C LEU A 148 0.19 11.64 22.59
N HIS A 149 1.51 11.52 22.72
CA HIS A 149 2.21 11.23 23.98
C HIS A 149 3.12 12.39 24.42
N ASP A 150 2.89 13.59 23.88
CA ASP A 150 3.78 14.75 23.96
C ASP A 150 3.40 15.77 25.05
N ARG A 151 2.33 15.54 25.81
CA ARG A 151 1.81 16.49 26.82
C ARG A 151 1.42 15.80 28.13
N GLY A 152 2.34 15.80 29.09
CA GLY A 152 2.11 15.35 30.47
C GLY A 152 2.22 13.83 30.67
N ASP A 153 1.67 13.34 31.79
CA ASP A 153 1.76 11.92 32.21
C ASP A 153 0.73 10.99 31.52
N GLY A 154 -0.03 11.51 30.54
CA GLY A 154 -1.13 10.80 29.89
C GLY A 154 -1.01 10.77 28.36
N SER A 155 -1.88 9.97 27.72
CA SER A 155 -2.03 9.97 26.26
C SER A 155 -3.25 10.79 25.87
N LEU A 156 -3.09 11.71 24.91
CA LEU A 156 -4.19 12.47 24.33
C LEU A 156 -4.70 11.76 23.08
N ILE A 157 -6.03 11.66 22.95
CA ILE A 157 -6.68 10.89 21.87
C ILE A 157 -7.41 11.88 20.96
N ASP A 158 -7.04 11.87 19.68
CA ASP A 158 -7.75 12.58 18.61
C ASP A 158 -8.43 11.59 17.67
N LEU A 159 -9.76 11.63 17.63
CA LEU A 159 -10.62 10.76 16.83
C LEU A 159 -11.06 11.40 15.50
N ASN A 160 -10.46 12.54 15.09
CA ASN A 160 -10.67 13.11 13.76
C ASN A 160 -10.45 12.08 12.64
N ARG A 161 -9.41 11.24 12.77
CA ARG A 161 -9.07 10.22 11.78
C ARG A 161 -9.91 8.94 11.90
N ALA A 162 -10.46 8.64 13.08
CA ALA A 162 -11.24 7.43 13.31
C ALA A 162 -12.44 7.37 12.35
N GLY A 163 -12.58 6.26 11.62
CA GLY A 163 -13.63 6.08 10.60
C GLY A 163 -13.21 6.46 9.17
N THR A 164 -12.01 6.98 8.95
CA THR A 164 -11.53 7.34 7.60
C THR A 164 -11.39 6.08 6.73
N PRO A 165 -11.80 6.08 5.44
CA PRO A 165 -11.68 4.87 4.63
C PRO A 165 -10.24 4.51 4.30
N LEU A 166 -9.88 3.24 4.47
CA LEU A 166 -8.63 2.64 4.06
C LEU A 166 -8.89 1.48 3.11
N ILE A 167 -8.02 1.31 2.13
CA ILE A 167 -7.87 0.04 1.40
C ILE A 167 -6.62 -0.65 1.95
N GLU A 168 -6.78 -1.82 2.55
CA GLU A 168 -5.67 -2.69 2.91
C GLU A 168 -5.37 -3.64 1.74
N ILE A 169 -4.19 -3.48 1.13
CA ILE A 169 -3.64 -4.31 0.06
C ILE A 169 -2.61 -5.24 0.70
N VAL A 170 -2.76 -6.54 0.47
CA VAL A 170 -1.84 -7.57 0.98
C VAL A 170 -1.21 -8.29 -0.19
N THR A 171 0.12 -8.35 -0.23
CA THR A 171 0.85 -9.11 -1.24
C THR A 171 1.04 -10.57 -0.82
N GLU A 172 1.27 -11.44 -1.78
CA GLU A 172 2.01 -12.68 -1.51
C GLU A 172 3.48 -12.35 -1.19
N PRO A 173 4.23 -13.24 -0.52
CA PRO A 173 5.60 -12.98 -0.11
C PRO A 173 6.62 -13.17 -1.26
N ASP A 174 6.37 -12.49 -2.38
CA ASP A 174 7.14 -12.63 -3.61
C ASP A 174 8.30 -11.62 -3.73
N LEU A 175 8.52 -10.74 -2.75
CA LEU A 175 9.61 -9.75 -2.79
C LEU A 175 10.87 -10.33 -2.11
N HIS A 176 11.99 -10.35 -2.83
CA HIS A 176 13.21 -11.07 -2.41
C HIS A 176 14.45 -10.19 -2.26
N THR A 177 14.35 -8.89 -2.48
CA THR A 177 15.45 -7.94 -2.20
C THR A 177 14.92 -6.66 -1.58
N PRO A 178 15.75 -5.94 -0.78
CA PRO A 178 15.40 -4.60 -0.31
C PRO A 178 15.12 -3.63 -1.47
N GLY A 179 15.86 -3.77 -2.58
CA GLY A 179 15.64 -2.98 -3.80
C GLY A 179 14.27 -3.21 -4.43
N ALA A 180 13.83 -4.47 -4.54
CA ALA A 180 12.49 -4.79 -5.04
C ALA A 180 11.39 -4.23 -4.11
N CYS A 181 11.58 -4.28 -2.79
CA CYS A 181 10.64 -3.68 -1.83
C CYS A 181 10.50 -2.17 -2.03
N TYR A 182 11.62 -1.47 -2.25
CA TYR A 182 11.63 -0.03 -2.55
C TYR A 182 10.87 0.27 -3.85
N ALA A 183 11.24 -0.41 -4.94
CA ALA A 183 10.68 -0.15 -6.26
C ALA A 183 9.17 -0.44 -6.31
N PHE A 184 8.75 -1.56 -5.71
CA PHE A 184 7.33 -1.88 -5.53
C PHE A 184 6.58 -0.79 -4.79
N ALA A 185 7.11 -0.30 -3.67
CA ALA A 185 6.43 0.71 -2.85
C ALA A 185 6.27 2.06 -3.59
N VAL A 186 7.31 2.48 -4.32
CA VAL A 186 7.27 3.68 -5.17
C VAL A 186 6.23 3.54 -6.27
N GLU A 187 6.26 2.45 -7.03
CA GLU A 187 5.36 2.26 -8.16
C GLU A 187 3.91 2.05 -7.72
N LEU A 188 3.67 1.40 -6.58
CA LEU A 188 2.33 1.29 -6.01
C LEU A 188 1.78 2.67 -5.59
N GLN A 189 2.59 3.54 -4.97
CA GLN A 189 2.17 4.90 -4.65
C GLN A 189 1.83 5.69 -5.91
N ARG A 190 2.67 5.58 -6.95
CA ARG A 190 2.43 6.21 -8.25
C ARG A 190 1.10 5.76 -8.84
N LEU A 191 0.81 4.46 -8.81
CA LEU A 191 -0.48 3.93 -9.23
C LEU A 191 -1.64 4.56 -8.45
N MET A 192 -1.57 4.60 -7.11
CA MET A 192 -2.64 5.16 -6.27
C MET A 192 -2.93 6.64 -6.61
N ARG A 193 -1.87 7.42 -6.85
CA ARG A 193 -1.98 8.83 -7.28
C ARG A 193 -2.59 8.95 -8.67
N HIS A 194 -2.16 8.12 -9.62
CA HIS A 194 -2.67 8.14 -10.99
C HIS A 194 -4.17 7.79 -11.06
N LEU A 195 -4.61 6.81 -10.26
CA LEU A 195 -6.02 6.48 -10.11
C LEU A 195 -6.82 7.59 -9.42
N GLY A 196 -6.15 8.55 -8.76
CA GLY A 196 -6.78 9.62 -8.00
C GLY A 196 -7.49 9.12 -6.73
N VAL A 197 -7.08 7.96 -6.22
CA VAL A 197 -7.68 7.32 -5.04
C VAL A 197 -7.00 7.75 -3.75
N SER A 198 -5.76 8.23 -3.79
CA SER A 198 -5.03 8.76 -2.64
C SER A 198 -3.95 9.73 -3.11
N ASP A 199 -3.60 10.73 -2.30
CA ASP A 199 -2.41 11.55 -2.57
C ASP A 199 -1.12 10.83 -2.11
N GLY A 200 -1.27 9.71 -1.38
CA GLY A 200 -0.18 8.79 -1.05
C GLY A 200 0.93 9.37 -0.16
N VAL A 201 0.71 10.49 0.52
CA VAL A 201 1.72 11.13 1.37
C VAL A 201 1.94 10.32 2.65
N MET A 202 3.06 9.59 2.71
CA MET A 202 3.40 8.70 3.83
C MET A 202 3.52 9.45 5.16
N GLN A 203 4.11 10.65 5.15
CA GLN A 203 4.29 11.49 6.35
C GLN A 203 2.96 11.95 6.95
N ARG A 204 1.90 12.01 6.15
CA ARG A 204 0.52 12.30 6.59
C ARG A 204 -0.27 11.03 6.92
N GLY A 205 0.35 9.85 6.83
CA GLY A 205 -0.29 8.56 7.05
C GLY A 205 -1.25 8.12 5.95
N GLN A 206 -1.27 8.80 4.80
CA GLN A 206 -2.18 8.46 3.69
C GLN A 206 -1.81 7.17 2.99
N MET A 207 -0.56 6.72 3.14
CA MET A 207 -0.11 5.42 2.66
C MET A 207 0.91 4.88 3.66
N ARG A 208 0.66 3.67 4.17
CA ARG A 208 1.51 2.99 5.15
C ARG A 208 1.92 1.65 4.57
N PHE A 209 3.19 1.29 4.75
CA PHE A 209 3.76 0.03 4.30
C PHE A 209 4.34 -0.71 5.51
N GLU A 210 3.95 -1.97 5.66
CA GLU A 210 4.34 -2.82 6.77
C GLU A 210 4.91 -4.13 6.20
N PRO A 211 6.23 -4.18 5.94
CA PRO A 211 6.87 -5.37 5.40
C PRO A 211 6.92 -6.46 6.46
N ASN A 212 6.47 -7.64 6.07
CA ASN A 212 6.57 -8.89 6.81
C ASN A 212 7.81 -9.64 6.31
N VAL A 213 8.90 -9.55 7.08
CA VAL A 213 10.23 -10.03 6.69
C VAL A 213 10.52 -11.41 7.27
N ASN A 214 10.94 -12.32 6.40
CA ASN A 214 11.36 -13.66 6.74
C ASN A 214 12.61 -14.07 5.93
N VAL A 215 13.40 -15.01 6.44
CA VAL A 215 14.59 -15.53 5.75
C VAL A 215 14.49 -17.04 5.63
N ALA A 216 14.55 -17.54 4.39
CA ALA A 216 14.82 -18.94 4.11
C ALA A 216 16.33 -19.19 4.18
N ILE A 217 16.72 -20.24 4.89
CA ILE A 217 18.12 -20.62 5.12
C ILE A 217 18.27 -22.09 4.73
N GLU A 218 19.19 -22.39 3.83
CA GLU A 218 19.53 -23.76 3.45
C GLU A 218 20.66 -24.27 4.36
N CYS A 219 20.39 -25.31 5.14
CA CYS A 219 21.35 -25.94 6.04
C CYS A 219 21.16 -27.47 5.98
N ASP A 220 22.26 -28.20 5.77
CA ASP A 220 22.29 -29.67 5.71
C ASP A 220 21.26 -30.29 4.73
N GLY A 221 21.05 -29.62 3.59
CA GLY A 221 20.12 -30.07 2.55
C GLY A 221 18.64 -29.81 2.85
N CYS A 222 18.32 -29.07 3.92
CA CYS A 222 16.97 -28.68 4.30
C CYS A 222 16.80 -27.14 4.25
N GLU A 223 15.64 -26.65 3.77
CA GLU A 223 15.25 -25.24 3.91
C GLU A 223 14.55 -25.06 5.27
N ILE A 224 15.11 -24.22 6.13
CA ILE A 224 14.43 -23.70 7.32
C ILE A 224 14.05 -22.24 7.11
N ARG A 225 13.09 -21.75 7.90
CA ARG A 225 12.65 -20.36 7.86
C ARG A 225 12.70 -19.75 9.24
N THR A 226 13.20 -18.52 9.34
CA THR A 226 13.15 -17.73 10.58
C THR A 226 11.69 -17.38 10.94
N PRO A 227 11.39 -16.82 12.12
CA PRO A 227 10.09 -16.20 12.38
C PRO A 227 9.85 -14.99 11.47
N ILE A 228 8.59 -14.59 11.32
CA ILE A 228 8.21 -13.39 10.57
C ILE A 228 8.35 -12.18 11.50
N ALA A 229 9.08 -11.17 11.05
CA ALA A 229 9.12 -9.85 11.67
C ALA A 229 8.31 -8.87 10.82
N GLU A 230 7.21 -8.38 11.37
CA GLU A 230 6.42 -7.29 10.78
C GLU A 230 7.00 -5.96 11.23
N ILE A 231 7.47 -5.14 10.29
CA ILE A 231 8.12 -3.87 10.61
C ILE A 231 7.13 -2.72 10.48
N LYS A 232 6.94 -1.97 11.56
CA LYS A 232 6.07 -0.79 11.64
C LYS A 232 6.88 0.51 11.72
N ASN A 233 6.18 1.65 11.64
CA ASN A 233 6.74 3.01 11.75
C ASN A 233 7.68 3.42 10.60
N LEU A 234 7.38 3.01 9.38
CA LEU A 234 8.16 3.33 8.18
C LEU A 234 7.57 4.57 7.49
N ASN A 235 8.25 5.72 7.61
CA ASN A 235 7.77 7.01 7.11
C ASN A 235 8.32 7.41 5.73
N SER A 236 9.15 6.58 5.10
CA SER A 236 9.71 6.84 3.77
C SER A 236 10.04 5.55 3.01
N PHE A 237 10.15 5.63 1.68
CA PHE A 237 10.60 4.51 0.85
C PHE A 237 12.02 4.05 1.19
N LYS A 238 12.91 4.99 1.53
CA LYS A 238 14.26 4.67 2.00
C LYS A 238 14.23 3.90 3.31
N ALA A 239 13.33 4.26 4.23
CA ALA A 239 13.14 3.53 5.48
C ALA A 239 12.69 2.08 5.21
N ILE A 240 11.78 1.84 4.26
CA ILE A 240 11.35 0.47 3.88
C ILE A 240 12.56 -0.35 3.43
N ARG A 241 13.37 0.17 2.51
CA ARG A 241 14.59 -0.52 2.02
C ARG A 241 15.55 -0.84 3.17
N ASN A 242 15.90 0.19 3.95
CA ASN A 242 16.89 0.06 5.01
C ASN A 242 16.42 -0.88 6.13
N ALA A 243 15.13 -0.85 6.47
CA ALA A 243 14.56 -1.75 7.48
C ALA A 243 14.58 -3.21 7.03
N VAL A 244 14.22 -3.48 5.78
CA VAL A 244 14.28 -4.85 5.21
C VAL A 244 15.72 -5.35 5.15
N GLU A 245 16.67 -4.50 4.76
CA GLU A 245 18.10 -4.83 4.73
C GLU A 245 18.66 -5.14 6.14
N TYR A 246 18.35 -4.30 7.12
CA TYR A 246 18.74 -4.53 8.51
C TYR A 246 18.13 -5.82 9.04
N GLU A 247 16.82 -6.01 8.83
CA GLU A 247 16.09 -7.16 9.38
C GLU A 247 16.57 -8.48 8.78
N TYR A 248 16.91 -8.49 7.48
CA TYR A 248 17.55 -9.62 6.84
C TYR A 248 18.86 -10.02 7.55
N GLY A 249 19.77 -9.07 7.74
CA GLY A 249 21.04 -9.30 8.43
C GLY A 249 20.85 -9.75 9.88
N ARG A 250 19.90 -9.12 10.60
CA ARG A 250 19.56 -9.42 11.99
C ARG A 250 19.05 -10.86 12.15
N GLN A 251 18.11 -11.28 11.31
CA GLN A 251 17.54 -12.64 11.37
C GLN A 251 18.58 -13.72 11.04
N VAL A 252 19.44 -13.48 10.04
CA VAL A 252 20.56 -14.39 9.72
C VAL A 252 21.54 -14.49 10.89
N ALA A 253 21.91 -13.37 11.50
CA ALA A 253 22.80 -13.36 12.66
C ALA A 253 22.17 -14.07 13.88
N GLN A 254 20.88 -13.85 14.12
CA GLN A 254 20.18 -14.50 15.23
C GLN A 254 20.10 -16.01 15.04
N TRP A 255 19.76 -16.50 13.84
CA TRP A 255 19.75 -17.93 13.57
C TRP A 255 21.14 -18.58 13.68
N ARG A 256 22.20 -17.88 13.26
CA ARG A 256 23.58 -18.36 13.45
C ARG A 256 23.97 -18.51 14.92
N GLY A 257 23.46 -17.64 15.79
CA GLY A 257 23.70 -17.71 17.24
C GLY A 257 22.76 -18.69 17.98
N ASP A 258 21.57 -18.91 17.43
CA ASP A 258 20.54 -19.81 17.95
C ASP A 258 19.82 -20.52 16.79
N PRO A 259 20.25 -21.74 16.40
CA PRO A 259 19.61 -22.49 15.32
C PRO A 259 18.14 -22.86 15.56
N GLU A 260 17.63 -22.67 16.79
CA GLU A 260 16.22 -22.80 17.14
C GLU A 260 15.39 -21.56 16.80
N TYR A 261 16.03 -20.48 16.29
CA TYR A 261 15.35 -19.29 15.78
C TYR A 261 14.65 -19.57 14.44
N VAL A 262 13.62 -20.40 14.50
CA VAL A 262 12.84 -20.85 13.35
C VAL A 262 11.34 -20.65 13.58
N ILE A 263 10.59 -20.45 12.49
CA ILE A 263 9.15 -20.31 12.53
C ILE A 263 8.50 -21.54 13.20
N GLY A 264 7.47 -21.31 14.01
CA GLY A 264 6.78 -22.36 14.78
C GLY A 264 7.47 -22.75 16.09
N ARG A 265 8.79 -22.56 16.23
CA ARG A 265 9.51 -22.68 17.51
C ARG A 265 9.62 -21.35 18.25
N ARG A 266 9.73 -20.25 17.50
CA ARG A 266 9.70 -18.89 18.03
C ARG A 266 8.46 -18.15 17.49
N PRO A 267 7.86 -17.25 18.29
CA PRO A 267 6.71 -16.46 17.85
C PRO A 267 7.14 -15.45 16.78
N ASN A 268 6.21 -15.10 15.91
CA ASN A 268 6.37 -13.94 15.03
C ASN A 268 6.39 -12.65 15.86
N GLU A 269 7.01 -11.61 15.33
CA GLU A 269 7.32 -10.38 16.07
C GLU A 269 6.74 -9.15 15.35
N ASN A 270 6.22 -8.20 16.13
CA ASN A 270 6.07 -6.82 15.69
C ASN A 270 7.32 -6.04 16.11
N ARG A 271 7.94 -5.35 15.15
CA ARG A 271 9.13 -4.53 15.38
C ARG A 271 8.90 -3.12 14.83
N GLY A 272 9.52 -2.12 15.44
CA GLY A 272 9.49 -0.73 14.95
C GLY A 272 10.81 -0.36 14.29
N TRP A 273 10.77 0.36 13.17
CA TRP A 273 11.96 0.96 12.60
C TRP A 273 12.37 2.24 13.32
N ASN A 274 13.65 2.37 13.67
CA ASN A 274 14.23 3.58 14.25
C ASN A 274 15.21 4.22 13.24
N ASP A 275 14.76 5.25 12.52
CA ASP A 275 15.56 5.92 11.49
C ASP A 275 16.87 6.52 12.03
N ALA A 276 16.86 7.07 13.24
CA ALA A 276 18.04 7.71 13.83
C ALA A 276 19.15 6.71 14.18
N ARG A 277 18.75 5.50 14.61
CA ARG A 277 19.67 4.42 14.99
C ARG A 277 19.96 3.44 13.85
N GLY A 278 19.14 3.44 12.80
CA GLY A 278 19.27 2.53 11.67
C GLY A 278 19.02 1.06 12.01
N LEU A 279 18.07 0.78 12.93
CA LEU A 279 17.78 -0.59 13.38
C LEU A 279 16.29 -0.82 13.65
N THR A 280 15.88 -2.10 13.71
CA THR A 280 14.55 -2.53 14.15
C THR A 280 14.55 -2.83 15.65
N GLU A 281 13.56 -2.30 16.38
CA GLU A 281 13.36 -2.49 17.82
C GLU A 281 12.18 -3.42 18.05
N TYR A 282 12.34 -4.43 18.92
CA TYR A 282 11.23 -5.30 19.29
C TYR A 282 10.14 -4.49 20.00
N GLN A 283 8.88 -4.71 19.63
CA GLN A 283 7.73 -4.07 20.29
C GLN A 283 6.92 -5.10 21.07
N ARG A 284 6.40 -6.12 20.38
CA ARG A 284 5.47 -7.11 20.95
C ARG A 284 5.44 -8.37 20.09
N PRO A 285 4.94 -9.52 20.60
CA PRO A 285 4.64 -10.65 19.73
C PRO A 285 3.58 -10.27 18.69
N LYS A 286 3.59 -10.92 17.52
CA LYS A 286 2.55 -10.76 16.51
C LYS A 286 1.31 -11.58 16.91
N GLU A 287 0.20 -10.88 17.16
CA GLU A 287 -1.11 -11.47 17.45
C GLU A 287 -1.61 -12.29 16.25
N ALA A 288 -2.32 -13.38 16.52
CA ALA A 288 -2.86 -14.25 15.48
C ALA A 288 -4.30 -13.85 15.12
N ALA A 289 -4.74 -14.19 13.91
CA ALA A 289 -6.07 -13.79 13.42
C ALA A 289 -7.24 -14.26 14.32
N HIS A 290 -7.09 -15.38 15.03
CA HIS A 290 -8.10 -15.90 15.94
C HIS A 290 -8.30 -15.03 17.20
N ASP A 291 -7.29 -14.23 17.56
CA ASP A 291 -7.36 -13.33 18.73
C ASP A 291 -8.37 -12.19 18.52
N TYR A 292 -8.59 -11.80 17.26
CA TYR A 292 -9.49 -10.69 16.91
C TYR A 292 -10.98 -11.05 16.89
N ARG A 293 -11.36 -12.32 17.09
CA ARG A 293 -12.77 -12.77 17.15
C ARG A 293 -13.61 -12.24 15.98
N TYR A 294 -13.12 -12.42 14.75
CA TYR A 294 -13.83 -11.98 13.55
C TYR A 294 -15.22 -12.60 13.45
N PHE A 295 -16.21 -11.77 13.14
CA PHE A 295 -17.55 -12.19 12.74
C PHE A 295 -18.21 -11.14 11.84
N PRO A 296 -19.19 -11.52 11.00
CA PRO A 296 -19.91 -10.59 10.14
C PRO A 296 -20.56 -9.46 10.95
N ASP A 297 -20.38 -8.21 10.53
CA ASP A 297 -21.01 -7.07 11.18
C ASP A 297 -22.54 -7.13 10.94
N PRO A 298 -23.37 -7.31 11.99
CA PRO A 298 -24.81 -7.45 11.82
C PRO A 298 -25.50 -6.13 11.45
N ASP A 299 -24.83 -4.99 11.62
CA ASP A 299 -25.40 -3.66 11.36
C ASP A 299 -25.24 -3.25 9.88
N LEU A 300 -24.45 -3.98 9.10
CA LEU A 300 -24.16 -3.68 7.69
C LEU A 300 -24.64 -4.79 6.76
N ALA A 301 -25.47 -4.41 5.79
CA ALA A 301 -25.78 -5.29 4.67
C ALA A 301 -24.51 -5.60 3.84
N PRO A 302 -24.42 -6.80 3.24
CA PRO A 302 -23.37 -7.11 2.27
C PRO A 302 -23.38 -6.13 1.09
N ALA A 303 -22.21 -5.88 0.50
CA ALA A 303 -22.10 -5.13 -0.74
C ALA A 303 -22.08 -6.09 -1.94
N THR A 304 -22.88 -5.77 -2.95
CA THR A 304 -22.95 -6.54 -4.20
C THR A 304 -22.50 -5.71 -5.40
N PHE A 305 -21.94 -6.41 -6.38
CA PHE A 305 -21.53 -5.87 -7.66
C PHE A 305 -22.11 -6.74 -8.77
N ASP A 306 -23.04 -6.17 -9.53
CA ASP A 306 -23.47 -6.77 -10.79
C ASP A 306 -22.49 -6.42 -11.93
N ASP A 307 -22.62 -7.12 -13.05
CA ASP A 307 -21.75 -6.93 -14.21
C ASP A 307 -21.80 -5.49 -14.76
N ALA A 308 -22.98 -4.86 -14.71
CA ALA A 308 -23.16 -3.49 -15.17
C ALA A 308 -22.35 -2.49 -14.33
N LYS A 309 -22.38 -2.63 -13.00
CA LYS A 309 -21.61 -1.82 -12.07
C LYS A 309 -20.12 -2.07 -12.20
N LEU A 310 -19.69 -3.34 -12.36
CA LEU A 310 -18.28 -3.65 -12.60
C LEU A 310 -17.79 -3.08 -13.93
N ALA A 311 -18.58 -3.17 -15.00
CA ALA A 311 -18.26 -2.56 -16.29
C ALA A 311 -18.15 -1.03 -16.18
N ALA A 312 -19.08 -0.38 -15.46
CA ALA A 312 -19.03 1.06 -15.21
C ALA A 312 -17.80 1.47 -14.40
N ILE A 313 -17.40 0.68 -13.39
CA ILE A 313 -16.16 0.92 -12.63
C ILE A 313 -14.95 0.75 -13.54
N ARG A 314 -14.88 -0.32 -14.33
CA ARG A 314 -13.79 -0.60 -15.27
C ARG A 314 -13.63 0.49 -16.32
N ALA A 315 -14.73 1.04 -16.84
CA ALA A 315 -14.71 2.14 -17.80
C ALA A 315 -14.11 3.44 -17.25
N ARG A 316 -14.01 3.59 -15.92
CA ARG A 316 -13.35 4.73 -15.27
C ARG A 316 -11.86 4.52 -15.03
N LEU A 317 -11.34 3.33 -15.31
CA LEU A 317 -9.93 3.03 -15.13
C LEU A 317 -9.12 3.81 -16.18
N PRO A 318 -8.24 4.74 -15.78
CA PRO A 318 -7.36 5.41 -16.73
C PRO A 318 -6.34 4.41 -17.31
N GLU A 319 -5.66 4.81 -18.38
CA GLU A 319 -4.45 4.10 -18.80
C GLU A 319 -3.46 4.07 -17.63
N LEU A 320 -3.00 2.88 -17.23
CA LEU A 320 -2.12 2.74 -16.08
C LEU A 320 -0.71 3.27 -16.40
N PRO A 321 0.04 3.78 -15.40
CA PRO A 321 1.38 4.37 -15.63
C PRO A 321 2.31 3.48 -16.47
N ALA A 322 2.47 2.21 -16.09
CA ALA A 322 3.33 1.27 -16.82
C ALA A 322 2.86 1.02 -18.27
N ALA A 323 1.53 0.96 -18.50
CA ALA A 323 0.99 0.80 -19.85
C ALA A 323 1.26 2.05 -20.69
N ARG A 324 1.11 3.23 -20.09
CA ARG A 324 1.35 4.52 -20.75
C ARG A 324 2.82 4.70 -21.12
N VAL A 325 3.75 4.36 -20.21
CA VAL A 325 5.20 4.38 -20.48
C VAL A 325 5.54 3.50 -21.69
N ARG A 326 5.03 2.26 -21.73
CA ARG A 326 5.22 1.35 -22.88
C ARG A 326 4.66 1.94 -24.17
N ARG A 327 3.41 2.43 -24.14
CA ARG A 327 2.77 3.06 -25.30
C ARG A 327 3.60 4.25 -25.81
N LEU A 328 4.12 5.09 -24.92
CA LEU A 328 4.95 6.24 -25.29
C LEU A 328 6.26 5.82 -25.95
N ALA A 329 6.93 4.80 -25.40
CA ALA A 329 8.15 4.25 -25.98
C ALA A 329 7.90 3.60 -27.36
N GLU A 330 6.89 2.74 -27.47
CA GLU A 330 6.59 1.99 -28.69
C GLU A 330 6.05 2.88 -29.82
N ARG A 331 5.15 3.82 -29.50
CA ARG A 331 4.47 4.64 -30.51
C ARG A 331 5.27 5.85 -30.95
N PHE A 332 6.06 6.43 -30.05
CA PHE A 332 6.76 7.69 -30.31
C PHE A 332 8.29 7.57 -30.24
N GLY A 333 8.82 6.36 -30.01
CA GLY A 333 10.27 6.12 -29.96
C GLY A 333 10.98 6.82 -28.81
N LEU A 334 10.25 7.16 -27.73
CA LEU A 334 10.83 7.79 -26.55
C LEU A 334 11.67 6.78 -25.75
N SER A 335 12.72 7.27 -25.11
CA SER A 335 13.45 6.45 -24.13
C SER A 335 12.55 6.13 -22.94
N ALA A 336 12.82 5.02 -22.25
CA ALA A 336 12.07 4.66 -21.04
C ALA A 336 12.14 5.76 -19.97
N ALA A 337 13.30 6.39 -19.80
CA ALA A 337 13.51 7.49 -18.85
C ALA A 337 12.68 8.74 -19.20
N ASP A 338 12.62 9.12 -20.48
CA ASP A 338 11.81 10.27 -20.91
C ASP A 338 10.32 9.99 -20.73
N ALA A 339 9.87 8.79 -21.11
CA ALA A 339 8.49 8.36 -20.93
C ALA A 339 8.11 8.29 -19.44
N GLU A 340 9.01 7.79 -18.58
CA GLU A 340 8.81 7.79 -17.13
C GLU A 340 8.68 9.21 -16.58
N THR A 341 9.51 10.14 -17.04
CA THR A 341 9.46 11.57 -16.64
C THR A 341 8.11 12.20 -17.01
N ILE A 342 7.62 11.94 -18.22
CA ILE A 342 6.31 12.47 -18.69
C ILE A 342 5.15 11.88 -17.88
N VAL A 343 5.24 10.60 -17.51
CA VAL A 343 4.17 9.86 -16.82
C VAL A 343 4.27 10.01 -15.29
N ASP A 344 5.25 10.73 -14.76
CA ASP A 344 5.52 10.83 -13.30
C ASP A 344 4.27 11.25 -12.53
N ASP A 345 3.59 12.28 -13.03
CA ASP A 345 2.26 12.67 -12.57
C ASP A 345 1.21 12.56 -13.68
N ARG A 346 -0.04 12.34 -13.27
CA ARG A 346 -1.15 12.15 -14.21
C ARG A 346 -1.47 13.40 -15.02
N ALA A 347 -1.46 14.58 -14.41
CA ALA A 347 -1.90 15.80 -15.07
C ALA A 347 -0.94 16.16 -16.21
N THR A 348 0.36 16.05 -15.99
CA THR A 348 1.39 16.22 -17.03
C THR A 348 1.22 15.19 -18.15
N ALA A 349 0.99 13.93 -17.81
CA ALA A 349 0.79 12.89 -18.81
C ALA A 349 -0.48 13.12 -19.66
N ASP A 350 -1.58 13.55 -19.01
CA ASP A 350 -2.84 13.91 -19.68
C ASP A 350 -2.65 15.12 -20.61
N LEU A 351 -1.97 16.17 -20.14
CA LEU A 351 -1.61 17.34 -20.95
C LEU A 351 -0.74 16.96 -22.15
N PHE A 352 0.22 16.06 -21.96
CA PHE A 352 1.08 15.56 -23.04
C PHE A 352 0.25 14.87 -24.14
N ASP A 353 -0.67 13.99 -23.75
CA ASP A 353 -1.54 13.29 -24.69
C ASP A 353 -2.54 14.22 -25.39
N GLU A 354 -3.04 15.23 -24.68
CA GLU A 354 -3.90 16.27 -25.24
C GLU A 354 -3.16 17.11 -26.27
N SER A 355 -1.92 17.49 -25.98
CA SER A 355 -1.07 18.27 -26.88
C SER A 355 -0.75 17.50 -28.17
N ILE A 356 -0.45 16.20 -28.07
CA ILE A 356 -0.26 15.35 -29.25
C ILE A 356 -1.56 15.24 -30.05
N ARG A 357 -2.71 15.07 -29.39
CA ARG A 357 -4.03 15.05 -30.06
C ARG A 357 -4.34 16.36 -30.77
N ALA A 358 -3.86 17.49 -30.24
CA ALA A 358 -3.97 18.81 -30.86
C ALA A 358 -2.97 19.05 -32.02
N GLY A 359 -2.09 18.10 -32.31
CA GLY A 359 -1.16 18.14 -33.44
C GLY A 359 0.30 18.47 -33.09
N ALA A 360 0.66 18.55 -31.80
CA ALA A 360 2.05 18.76 -31.40
C ALA A 360 2.94 17.55 -31.77
N PRO A 361 4.15 17.76 -32.33
CA PRO A 361 5.10 16.68 -32.56
C PRO A 361 5.57 16.05 -31.24
N ALA A 362 5.34 14.74 -31.08
CA ALA A 362 5.58 14.03 -29.81
C ALA A 362 7.04 14.08 -29.36
N ASP A 363 7.99 14.00 -30.29
CA ASP A 363 9.44 14.01 -30.04
C ASP A 363 9.95 15.39 -29.60
N VAL A 364 9.39 16.47 -30.15
CA VAL A 364 9.70 17.84 -29.75
C VAL A 364 9.10 18.11 -28.38
N LEU A 365 7.83 17.75 -28.18
CA LEU A 365 7.14 17.95 -26.92
C LEU A 365 7.82 17.17 -25.78
N ALA A 366 8.20 15.91 -26.00
CA ALA A 366 8.89 15.11 -25.00
C ALA A 366 10.20 15.77 -24.57
N ARG A 367 11.01 16.24 -25.53
CA ARG A 367 12.25 16.97 -25.23
C ARG A 367 12.01 18.26 -24.45
N GLN A 368 10.93 18.98 -24.73
CA GLN A 368 10.57 20.18 -23.96
C GLN A 368 10.13 19.84 -22.54
N VAL A 369 9.30 18.81 -22.37
CA VAL A 369 8.86 18.36 -21.04
C VAL A 369 10.05 17.95 -20.19
N VAL A 370 10.93 17.09 -20.71
CA VAL A 370 12.07 16.55 -19.97
C VAL A 370 13.13 17.62 -19.67
N ASN A 371 13.52 18.43 -20.66
CA ASN A 371 14.68 19.32 -20.52
C ASN A 371 14.34 20.74 -20.02
N VAL A 372 13.09 21.19 -20.18
CA VAL A 372 12.70 22.58 -19.88
C VAL A 372 11.61 22.61 -18.83
N TRP A 373 10.45 22.03 -19.13
CA TRP A 373 9.27 22.22 -18.30
C TRP A 373 9.35 21.49 -16.96
N ALA A 374 9.95 20.30 -16.91
CA ALA A 374 10.16 19.58 -15.64
C ALA A 374 11.06 20.38 -14.68
N SER A 375 12.13 21.01 -15.19
CA SER A 375 12.99 21.88 -14.37
C SER A 375 12.22 23.08 -13.84
N LEU A 376 11.47 23.76 -14.71
CA LEU A 376 10.67 24.93 -14.31
C LEU A 376 9.58 24.55 -13.30
N ALA A 377 8.90 23.43 -13.50
CA ALA A 377 7.90 22.91 -12.58
C ALA A 377 8.50 22.65 -11.19
N ASN A 378 9.69 22.06 -11.14
CA ASN A 378 10.43 21.83 -9.89
C ASN A 378 10.82 23.14 -9.19
N GLU A 379 11.28 24.16 -9.92
CA GLU A 379 11.59 25.49 -9.37
C GLU A 379 10.35 26.14 -8.73
N HIS A 380 9.17 25.91 -9.30
CA HIS A 380 7.90 26.41 -8.79
C HIS A 380 7.21 25.47 -7.79
N GLY A 381 7.80 24.29 -7.50
CA GLY A 381 7.21 23.29 -6.61
C GLY A 381 5.87 22.74 -7.09
N THR A 382 5.68 22.65 -8.41
CA THR A 382 4.44 22.19 -9.07
C THR A 382 4.74 21.10 -10.11
N THR A 383 3.70 20.61 -10.79
CA THR A 383 3.82 19.70 -11.94
C THR A 383 3.92 20.50 -13.24
N VAL A 384 4.34 19.88 -14.35
CA VAL A 384 4.38 20.59 -15.65
C VAL A 384 3.00 21.10 -16.03
N ALA A 385 1.95 20.30 -15.85
CA ALA A 385 0.58 20.76 -16.06
C ALA A 385 0.12 21.85 -15.07
N GLY A 386 0.79 21.97 -13.92
CA GLY A 386 0.49 22.99 -12.92
C GLY A 386 1.16 24.34 -13.15
N LEU A 387 1.95 24.50 -14.22
CA LEU A 387 2.55 25.79 -14.60
C LEU A 387 1.55 26.77 -15.25
N GLY A 388 0.38 26.27 -15.69
CA GLY A 388 -0.58 27.01 -16.52
C GLY A 388 -0.28 26.82 -18.01
#